data_AF-X0TKK0-F1
#
_entry.id   AF-X0TKK0-F1
#
_cell.length_a   1.000
_cell.length_b   1.000
_cell.length_c   1.000
_cell.angle_alpha   90.00
_cell.angle_beta   90.00
_cell.angle_gamma   90.00
#
_symmetry.space_group_name_H-M   'P 1'
#
loop_
_entity.id
_entity.type
_entity.pdbx_description
1 polymer ?
#
loop_
_entity_poly.entity_id
_entity_poly.type
_entity_poly.pdbx_seq_one_letter_code
_entity_poly.pdbx_strand_id
1 'polypeptide(L)'
;MAKNLVIVESPAKAKTINKFLGKNFQVESCYGHVKDLPKKKLGIDIENEFKPTYQIIPGKRKTLKKLRDLSETMEQVYLATDLDREGEAIAWHLSQELEHTNGGRVVFN
;
A
#
# COMPACT_ATOMS: atom_id res chain seq x y z
N MET A 1 -3.18 -9.28 20.49
CA MET A 1 -2.60 -9.09 19.15
C MET A 1 -3.36 -7.94 18.49
N ALA A 2 -2.70 -7.18 17.60
CA ALA A 2 -3.41 -6.18 16.82
C ALA A 2 -4.47 -6.86 15.95
N LYS A 3 -5.63 -6.22 15.80
CA LYS A 3 -6.73 -6.70 14.94
C LYS A 3 -6.78 -5.97 13.61
N ASN A 4 -6.19 -4.77 13.55
CA ASN A 4 -6.27 -3.89 12.40
C ASN A 4 -4.86 -3.55 11.90
N LEU A 5 -4.70 -3.48 10.59
CA LEU A 5 -3.47 -3.05 9.93
C LEU A 5 -3.65 -1.65 9.34
N VAL A 6 -2.70 -0.76 9.59
CA VAL A 6 -2.64 0.56 8.94
C VAL A 6 -1.37 0.61 8.12
N ILE A 7 -1.49 0.86 6.82
CA ILE A 7 -0.36 0.97 5.91
C ILE A 7 -0.18 2.43 5.52
N VAL A 8 1.00 2.95 5.81
CA VAL A 8 1.41 4.31 5.45
C VAL A 8 2.58 4.28 4.49
N GLU A 9 2.87 5.42 3.89
CA GLU A 9 3.92 5.49 2.87
C GLU A 9 5.34 5.41 3.46
N SER A 10 5.59 6.11 4.58
CA SER A 10 6.94 6.31 5.11
C SER A 10 7.14 5.74 6.51
N PRO A 11 8.35 5.26 6.86
CA PRO A 11 8.64 4.75 8.20
C PRO A 11 8.48 5.80 9.31
N ALA A 12 8.71 7.07 8.98
CA ALA A 12 8.53 8.18 9.91
C ALA A 12 7.05 8.36 10.27
N LYS A 13 6.16 8.37 9.28
CA LYS A 13 4.70 8.40 9.47
C LYS A 13 4.25 7.20 10.32
N ALA A 14 4.77 6.01 10.03
CA ALA A 14 4.40 4.79 10.76
C ALA A 14 4.75 4.92 12.26
N LYS A 15 5.96 5.37 12.58
CA LYS A 15 6.39 5.61 13.97
C LYS A 15 5.52 6.63 14.69
N THR A 16 5.08 7.68 14.00
CA THR A 16 4.24 8.73 14.59
C THR A 16 2.82 8.23 14.84
N ILE A 17 2.17 7.64 13.83
CA ILE A 17 0.79 7.16 13.93
C ILE A 17 0.65 6.04 14.97
N ASN A 18 1.68 5.18 15.09
CA ASN A 18 1.68 4.11 16.10
C ASN A 18 1.61 4.64 17.55
N LYS A 19 2.02 5.91 17.80
CA LYS A 19 1.87 6.55 19.12
C LYS A 19 0.42 6.90 19.45
N PHE A 20 -0.46 7.04 18.45
CA PHE A 20 -1.84 7.47 18.63
C PHE A 20 -2.84 6.31 18.68
N LEU A 21 -2.65 5.26 17.87
CA LEU A 21 -3.69 4.24 17.64
C LEU A 21 -3.75 3.14 18.71
N GLY A 22 -2.71 2.96 19.53
CA GLY A 22 -2.69 1.97 20.61
C GLY A 22 -2.61 0.51 20.12
N LYS A 23 -2.84 -0.44 21.04
CA LYS A 23 -2.49 -1.87 20.86
C LYS A 23 -3.37 -2.65 19.87
N ASN A 24 -4.51 -2.09 19.46
CA ASN A 24 -5.42 -2.75 18.51
C ASN A 24 -4.97 -2.60 17.05
N PHE A 25 -4.02 -1.70 16.79
CA PHE A 25 -3.52 -1.41 15.45
C PHE A 25 -2.06 -1.82 15.33
N GLN A 26 -1.73 -2.40 14.18
CA GLN A 26 -0.35 -2.55 13.72
C GLN A 26 -0.15 -1.56 12.58
N VAL A 27 0.86 -0.70 12.70
CA VAL A 27 1.17 0.30 11.68
C VAL A 27 2.43 -0.09 10.93
N GLU A 28 2.33 -0.21 9.61
CA GLU A 28 3.43 -0.63 8.73
C GLU A 28 3.66 0.38 7.61
N SER A 29 4.88 0.41 7.09
CA SER A 29 5.27 1.29 5.98
C SER A 29 5.41 0.47 4.69
N CYS A 30 4.83 0.94 3.58
CA CYS A 30 5.09 0.38 2.25
C CYS A 30 6.39 0.92 1.61
N TYR A 31 6.98 1.95 2.23
CA TYR A 31 8.20 2.63 1.80
C TYR A 31 8.04 3.32 0.43
N GLY A 32 6.87 3.92 0.18
CA GLY A 32 6.52 4.52 -1.12
C GLY A 32 5.91 3.52 -2.11
N HIS A 33 6.08 3.80 -3.40
CA HIS A 33 5.57 2.96 -4.49
C HIS A 33 6.00 1.50 -4.37
N VAL A 34 5.07 0.60 -4.68
CA VAL A 34 5.30 -0.87 -4.71
C VAL A 34 5.27 -1.44 -6.13
N LYS A 35 4.59 -0.77 -7.05
CA LYS A 35 4.57 -1.08 -8.48
C LYS A 35 4.95 0.14 -9.31
N ASP A 36 5.48 -0.13 -10.49
CA ASP A 36 5.83 0.86 -11.51
C ASP A 36 5.71 0.21 -12.91
N LEU A 37 5.80 1.02 -13.96
CA LEU A 37 5.91 0.52 -15.32
C LEU A 37 7.23 -0.28 -15.52
N PRO A 38 7.25 -1.25 -16.46
CA PRO A 38 8.46 -1.94 -16.86
C PRO A 38 9.57 -1.00 -17.32
N LYS A 39 10.77 -1.13 -16.74
CA LYS A 39 11.91 -0.27 -17.12
C LYS A 39 12.43 -0.48 -18.55
N LYS A 40 12.18 -1.65 -19.13
CA LYS A 40 12.77 -2.08 -20.43
C LYS A 40 11.75 -2.11 -21.58
N LYS A 41 10.50 -1.75 -21.34
CA LYS A 41 9.41 -1.74 -22.32
C LYS A 41 8.54 -0.52 -22.05
N LEU A 42 7.74 -0.08 -23.03
CA LEU A 42 6.84 1.07 -22.83
C LEU A 42 5.87 0.86 -21.65
N GLY A 43 5.40 -0.37 -21.44
CA GLY A 43 4.51 -0.70 -20.33
C GLY A 43 3.09 -0.14 -20.47
N ILE A 44 2.77 0.49 -21.61
CA ILE A 44 1.46 1.03 -21.94
C ILE A 44 1.04 0.43 -23.27
N ASP A 45 -0.15 -0.15 -23.31
CA ASP A 45 -0.77 -0.67 -24.51
C ASP A 45 -1.59 0.43 -25.21
N ILE A 46 -1.01 1.03 -26.24
CA ILE A 46 -1.61 2.18 -26.96
C ILE A 46 -2.86 1.76 -27.73
N GLU A 47 -2.91 0.51 -28.22
CA GLU A 47 -4.03 0.00 -29.02
C GLU A 47 -5.23 -0.37 -28.14
N ASN A 48 -4.98 -0.74 -26.88
CA ASN A 48 -6.01 -1.14 -25.92
C ASN A 48 -6.21 -0.07 -24.83
N GLU A 49 -6.71 1.11 -25.22
CA GLU A 49 -7.13 2.19 -24.32
C GLU A 49 -6.05 2.66 -23.34
N PHE A 50 -4.77 2.68 -23.76
CA PHE A 50 -3.63 3.05 -22.93
C PHE A 50 -3.50 2.18 -21.66
N LYS A 51 -3.92 0.92 -21.72
CA LYS A 51 -3.89 0.02 -20.57
C LYS A 51 -2.45 -0.14 -20.04
N PRO A 52 -2.18 0.22 -18.77
CA PRO A 52 -0.85 0.08 -18.20
C PRO A 52 -0.60 -1.36 -17.77
N THR A 53 0.62 -1.82 -17.99
CA THR A 53 1.18 -3.02 -17.35
C THR A 53 2.07 -2.57 -16.21
N TYR A 54 1.68 -2.90 -14.99
CA TYR A 54 2.48 -2.63 -13.81
C TYR A 54 3.30 -3.86 -13.41
N GLN A 55 4.49 -3.62 -12.88
CA GLN A 55 5.35 -4.65 -12.28
C GLN A 55 5.77 -4.23 -10.87
N ILE A 56 5.95 -5.21 -9.98
CA ILE A 56 6.50 -4.96 -8.65
C ILE A 56 7.93 -4.42 -8.79
N ILE A 57 8.20 -3.28 -8.14
CA ILE A 57 9.51 -2.64 -8.18
C ILE A 57 10.56 -3.59 -7.57
N PRO A 58 11.73 -3.79 -8.22
CA PRO A 58 12.82 -4.59 -7.66
C PRO A 58 13.18 -4.13 -6.24
N GLY A 59 13.26 -5.08 -5.31
CA GLY A 59 13.50 -4.80 -3.88
C GLY A 59 12.23 -4.66 -3.03
N LYS A 60 11.05 -4.41 -3.62
CA LYS A 60 9.78 -4.29 -2.87
C LYS A 60 9.07 -5.61 -2.58
N ARG A 61 9.47 -6.71 -3.21
CA ARG A 61 8.82 -8.02 -3.05
C ARG A 61 8.73 -8.49 -1.60
N LYS A 62 9.80 -8.29 -0.81
CA LYS A 62 9.81 -8.71 0.61
C LYS A 62 8.82 -7.90 1.44
N THR A 63 8.80 -6.58 1.24
CA THR A 63 7.84 -5.68 1.91
C THR A 63 6.42 -6.05 1.53
N LEU A 64 6.15 -6.24 0.24
CA LEU A 64 4.82 -6.57 -0.24
C LEU A 64 4.34 -7.92 0.28
N LYS A 65 5.21 -8.93 0.28
CA LYS A 65 4.91 -10.23 0.89
C LYS A 65 4.54 -10.07 2.38
N LYS A 66 5.35 -9.34 3.15
CA LYS A 66 5.05 -9.06 4.57
C LYS A 66 3.67 -8.40 4.73
N LEU A 67 3.35 -7.41 3.90
CA LEU A 67 2.07 -6.70 3.99
C LEU A 67 0.88 -7.62 3.64
N ARG A 68 1.03 -8.48 2.63
CA ARG A 68 0.02 -9.50 2.27
C ARG A 68 -0.20 -10.50 3.40
N ASP A 69 0.89 -11.08 3.91
CA ASP A 69 0.84 -12.06 5.00
C ASP A 69 0.16 -11.44 6.24
N LEU A 70 0.39 -10.15 6.51
CA LEU A 70 -0.29 -9.44 7.60
C LEU A 70 -1.76 -9.16 7.29
N SER A 71 -2.10 -8.68 6.08
CA SER A 71 -3.47 -8.33 5.73
C SER A 71 -4.41 -9.52 5.85
N GLU A 72 -3.98 -10.73 5.45
CA GLU A 72 -4.78 -11.96 5.56
C GLU A 72 -5.19 -12.30 7.00
N THR A 73 -4.41 -11.87 7.99
CA THR A 73 -4.66 -12.18 9.41
C THR A 73 -5.44 -11.10 10.16
N MET A 74 -5.71 -9.96 9.52
CA MET A 74 -6.27 -8.77 10.16
C MET A 74 -7.75 -8.63 9.83
N GLU A 75 -8.54 -8.13 10.79
CA GLU A 75 -9.96 -7.88 10.60
C GLU A 75 -10.19 -6.71 9.62
N GLN A 76 -9.40 -5.64 9.75
CA GLN A 76 -9.48 -4.46 8.87
C GLN A 76 -8.10 -3.99 8.40
N VAL A 77 -8.03 -3.55 7.15
CA VAL A 77 -6.83 -2.94 6.54
C VAL A 77 -7.13 -1.52 6.10
N TYR A 78 -6.39 -0.56 6.65
CA TYR A 78 -6.51 0.87 6.34
C TYR A 78 -5.33 1.34 5.50
N LEU A 79 -5.63 2.02 4.40
CA LEU A 79 -4.63 2.65 3.53
C LEU A 79 -4.55 4.15 3.88
N ALA A 80 -3.47 4.52 4.54
CA ALA A 80 -3.23 5.82 5.14
C ALA A 80 -2.05 6.56 4.45
N THR A 81 -2.05 6.56 3.13
CA THR A 81 -1.14 7.35 2.29
C THR A 81 -1.58 8.81 2.23
N ASP A 82 -0.71 9.68 1.74
CA ASP A 82 -0.94 11.13 1.75
C ASP A 82 -2.18 11.53 0.94
N LEU A 83 -2.79 12.67 1.29
CA LEU A 83 -3.93 13.24 0.59
C LEU A 83 -3.46 13.97 -0.68
N ASP A 84 -2.89 13.21 -1.60
CA ASP A 84 -2.55 13.69 -2.93
C ASP A 84 -2.71 12.57 -3.97
N ARG A 85 -2.48 12.92 -5.24
CA ARG A 85 -2.59 11.98 -6.36
C ARG A 85 -1.62 10.80 -6.26
N GLU A 86 -0.45 11.02 -5.66
CA GLU A 86 0.60 10.02 -5.56
C GLU A 86 0.27 9.02 -4.46
N GLY A 87 -0.15 9.51 -3.30
CA GLY A 87 -0.68 8.71 -2.21
C GLY A 87 -1.88 7.87 -2.63
N GLU A 88 -2.78 8.40 -3.47
CA GLU A 88 -3.90 7.64 -3.98
C GLU A 88 -3.47 6.53 -4.95
N ALA A 89 -2.50 6.79 -5.83
CA ALA A 89 -1.94 5.77 -6.71
C ALA A 89 -1.22 4.65 -5.92
N ILE A 90 -0.50 5.00 -4.85
CA ILE A 90 0.13 4.03 -3.95
C ILE A 90 -0.93 3.19 -3.24
N ALA A 91 -1.98 3.81 -2.69
CA ALA A 91 -3.08 3.10 -2.05
C ALA A 91 -3.78 2.15 -3.03
N TRP A 92 -4.06 2.62 -4.25
CA TRP A 92 -4.64 1.78 -5.29
C TRP A 92 -3.75 0.57 -5.61
N HIS A 93 -2.45 0.77 -5.84
CA HIS A 93 -1.51 -0.34 -6.07
C HIS A 93 -1.45 -1.33 -4.90
N LEU A 94 -1.49 -0.87 -3.67
CA LEU A 94 -1.54 -1.73 -2.48
C LEU A 94 -2.85 -2.52 -2.44
N SER A 95 -4.00 -1.88 -2.67
CA SER A 95 -5.30 -2.55 -2.65
C SER A 95 -5.36 -3.74 -3.61
N GLN A 96 -4.79 -3.57 -4.82
CA GLN A 96 -4.72 -4.61 -5.84
C GLN A 96 -3.81 -5.78 -5.45
N GLU A 97 -2.83 -5.56 -4.58
CA GLU A 97 -1.86 -6.59 -4.21
C GLU A 97 -2.20 -7.29 -2.90
N LEU A 98 -2.98 -6.65 -2.04
CA LEU A 98 -3.40 -7.20 -0.75
C LEU A 98 -4.70 -7.99 -0.85
N GLU A 99 -5.56 -7.66 -1.83
CA GLU A 99 -6.86 -8.30 -2.09
C GLU A 99 -7.78 -8.41 -0.85
N HIS A 100 -7.53 -7.57 0.16
CA HIS A 100 -8.29 -7.56 1.41
C HIS A 100 -9.57 -6.73 1.25
N THR A 101 -10.70 -7.32 1.63
CA THR A 101 -12.04 -6.75 1.35
C THR A 101 -12.57 -5.84 2.44
N ASN A 102 -12.07 -5.95 3.68
CA ASN A 102 -12.55 -5.20 4.83
C ASN A 102 -11.59 -4.08 5.25
N GLY A 103 -12.06 -2.84 5.23
CA GLY A 103 -11.26 -1.69 5.66
C GLY A 103 -11.59 -0.44 4.86
N GLY A 104 -10.63 0.46 4.72
CA GLY A 104 -10.88 1.72 4.01
C GLY A 104 -9.69 2.63 3.79
N ARG A 105 -9.94 3.68 3.01
CA ARG A 105 -9.01 4.78 2.78
C ARG A 105 -9.08 5.77 3.94
N VAL A 106 -7.94 6.15 4.50
CA VAL A 106 -7.84 7.13 5.60
C VAL A 106 -6.97 8.30 5.16
N VAL A 107 -7.50 9.50 5.21
CA VAL A 107 -6.79 10.74 4.82
C VAL A 107 -6.69 11.71 5.98
N PHE A 108 -5.60 12.47 6.04
CA PHE A 108 -5.35 13.50 7.05
C PHE A 108 -4.38 14.55 6.49
N ASN A 109 -4.44 15.77 7.04
CA ASN A 109 -3.62 16.92 6.69
C ASN A 109 -2.76 17.36 7.88
#